data_AF-A0A349M0J2-F1
#
_entry.id   AF-A0A349M0J2-F1
#
_cell.length_a   1.000
_cell.length_b   1.000
_cell.length_c   1.000
_cell.angle_alpha   90.00
_cell.angle_beta   90.00
_cell.angle_gamma   90.00
#
_symmetry.space_group_name_H-M   'P 1'
#
loop_
_entity.id
_entity.type
_entity.pdbx_description
1 polymer ?
#
loop_
_entity_poly.entity_id
_entity_poly.type
_entity_poly.pdbx_seq_one_letter_code
_entity_poly.pdbx_strand_id
1 'polypeptide(L)'
;YTLPAGARVYALLQAAGGPLPKANLVALNLAAKLTDGEEVYVTLIGELPPTYMGGVPGSGSGTPSSNLTGQLVNINTASADDLRQNLHVSSTTAQEIVNYRLQNGPYSSIDQLLKVVSKSIYDHIKGLVTIS
;
A
#
# COMPACT_ATOMS: atom_id res chain seq x y z
N TYR A 1 -13.66 -24.15 7.56
CA TYR A 1 -15.13 -24.10 7.68
C TYR A 1 -15.72 -24.38 6.31
N THR A 2 -16.98 -24.81 6.24
CA THR A 2 -17.65 -25.13 4.96
C THR A 2 -18.87 -24.25 4.82
N LEU A 3 -19.11 -23.72 3.63
CA LEU A 3 -20.23 -22.83 3.34
C LEU A 3 -21.15 -23.46 2.28
N PRO A 4 -22.45 -23.16 2.31
CA PRO A 4 -23.36 -23.56 1.25
C PRO A 4 -23.02 -22.85 -0.07
N ALA A 5 -23.33 -23.49 -1.19
CA ALA A 5 -23.13 -22.91 -2.52
C ALA A 5 -23.85 -21.56 -2.65
N GLY A 6 -23.15 -20.55 -3.19
CA GLY A 6 -23.67 -19.19 -3.33
C GLY A 6 -23.65 -18.36 -2.04
N ALA A 7 -22.97 -18.84 -0.99
CA ALA A 7 -22.68 -18.05 0.20
C ALA A 7 -21.95 -16.75 -0.16
N ARG A 8 -22.11 -15.74 0.69
CA ARG A 8 -21.49 -14.43 0.52
C ARG A 8 -20.26 -14.25 1.40
N VAL A 9 -19.41 -13.30 1.05
CA VAL A 9 -18.21 -12.94 1.82
C VAL A 9 -18.51 -12.72 3.31
N TYR A 10 -19.66 -12.12 3.65
CA TYR A 10 -20.09 -11.98 5.03
C TYR A 10 -20.23 -13.31 5.79
N ALA A 11 -20.77 -14.35 5.15
CA ALA A 11 -20.96 -15.66 5.77
C ALA A 11 -19.63 -16.38 6.00
N LEU A 12 -18.67 -16.19 5.09
CA LEU A 12 -17.29 -16.66 5.26
C LEU A 12 -16.60 -16.00 6.44
N LEU A 13 -16.76 -14.68 6.58
CA LEU A 13 -16.22 -13.93 7.71
C LEU A 13 -16.80 -14.39 9.05
N GLN A 14 -18.11 -14.64 9.12
CA GLN A 14 -18.73 -15.23 10.32
C GLN A 14 -18.20 -16.65 10.60
N ALA A 15 -18.10 -17.50 9.57
CA ALA A 15 -17.60 -18.86 9.71
C ALA A 15 -16.11 -18.93 10.12
N ALA A 16 -15.35 -17.88 9.82
CA ALA A 16 -13.97 -17.68 10.27
C ALA A 16 -13.85 -17.19 11.73
N GLY A 17 -14.97 -16.96 12.43
CA GLY A 17 -14.99 -16.45 13.81
C GLY A 17 -15.36 -14.98 13.93
N GLY A 18 -15.74 -14.33 12.83
CA GLY A 18 -16.13 -12.92 12.79
C GLY A 18 -14.94 -11.96 12.60
N PRO A 19 -15.23 -10.67 12.35
CA PRO A 19 -14.18 -9.67 12.18
C PRO A 19 -13.44 -9.35 13.47
N LEU A 20 -12.13 -9.13 13.36
CA LEU A 20 -11.33 -8.53 14.42
C LEU A 20 -11.76 -7.06 14.64
N PRO A 21 -11.57 -6.49 15.85
CA PRO A 21 -11.98 -5.11 16.16
C PRO A 21 -11.37 -4.04 15.26
N LYS A 22 -10.21 -4.34 14.66
CA LYS A 22 -9.50 -3.43 13.76
C LYS A 22 -9.63 -3.83 12.28
N ALA A 23 -10.48 -4.79 11.94
CA ALA A 23 -10.68 -5.23 10.56
C ALA A 23 -11.33 -4.12 9.71
N ASN A 24 -10.82 -3.90 8.51
CA ASN A 24 -11.32 -2.92 7.57
C ASN A 24 -12.47 -3.49 6.73
N LEU A 25 -13.65 -3.53 7.32
CA LEU A 25 -14.86 -4.02 6.66
C LEU A 25 -15.35 -3.12 5.53
N VAL A 26 -14.98 -1.84 5.55
CA VAL A 26 -15.37 -0.86 4.52
C VAL A 26 -14.70 -1.19 3.18
N ALA A 27 -13.49 -1.76 3.23
CA ALA A 27 -12.76 -2.20 2.04
C ALA A 27 -13.28 -3.53 1.46
N LEU A 28 -14.19 -4.22 2.16
CA LEU A 28 -14.63 -5.56 1.77
C LEU A 28 -16.04 -5.54 1.18
N ASN A 29 -16.24 -6.18 0.03
CA ASN A 29 -17.57 -6.39 -0.53
C ASN A 29 -18.27 -7.56 0.17
N LEU A 30 -18.82 -7.30 1.36
CA LEU A 30 -19.53 -8.30 2.18
C LEU A 30 -20.71 -8.98 1.47
N ALA A 31 -21.25 -8.34 0.44
CA ALA A 31 -22.38 -8.85 -0.34
C ALA A 31 -21.97 -9.72 -1.55
N ALA A 32 -20.68 -9.75 -1.91
CA ALA A 32 -20.19 -10.56 -3.01
C ALA A 32 -20.44 -12.06 -2.75
N LYS A 33 -20.82 -12.78 -3.79
CA LYS A 33 -20.94 -14.25 -3.76
C LYS A 33 -19.56 -14.86 -3.87
N LEU A 34 -19.33 -15.92 -3.11
CA LEU A 34 -18.10 -16.71 -3.15
C LEU A 34 -18.20 -17.79 -4.22
N THR A 35 -17.07 -18.00 -4.88
CA THR A 35 -16.82 -19.16 -5.73
C THR A 35 -16.01 -20.22 -4.99
N ASP A 36 -16.06 -21.46 -5.48
CA ASP A 36 -15.30 -22.55 -4.89
C ASP A 36 -13.79 -22.31 -5.07
N GLY A 37 -13.01 -22.51 -4.00
CA GLY A 37 -11.57 -22.21 -4.00
C GLY A 37 -11.21 -20.73 -3.89
N GLU A 38 -12.18 -19.83 -3.66
CA GLU A 38 -11.93 -18.39 -3.53
C GLU A 38 -11.33 -18.03 -2.16
N GLU A 39 -10.26 -17.24 -2.17
CA GLU A 39 -9.62 -16.70 -0.97
C GLU A 39 -10.02 -15.23 -0.76
N VAL A 40 -10.46 -14.89 0.46
CA VAL A 40 -10.80 -13.51 0.84
C VAL A 40 -9.85 -13.03 1.91
N TYR A 41 -9.05 -12.02 1.57
CA TYR A 41 -8.17 -11.36 2.51
C TYR A 41 -8.86 -10.17 3.20
N VAL A 42 -8.77 -10.10 4.53
CA VAL A 42 -9.34 -9.01 5.33
C VAL A 42 -8.20 -8.23 5.98
N THR A 43 -7.98 -7.00 5.51
CA THR A 43 -6.98 -6.09 6.08
C THR A 43 -7.46 -5.50 7.39
N LEU A 44 -6.53 -5.02 8.22
CA LEU A 44 -6.82 -4.07 9.28
C LEU A 44 -6.97 -2.65 8.72
N ILE A 45 -7.59 -1.76 9.50
CA ILE A 45 -7.74 -0.35 9.15
C ILE A 45 -6.35 0.29 9.05
N GLY A 46 -6.00 0.80 7.86
CA GLY A 46 -4.68 1.38 7.57
C GLY A 46 -3.60 0.35 7.20
N GLU A 47 -3.94 -0.93 7.13
CA GLU A 47 -3.05 -2.00 6.65
C GLU A 47 -3.18 -2.18 5.13
N LEU A 48 -2.04 -2.31 4.45
CA LEU A 48 -1.98 -2.69 3.04
C LEU A 48 -2.14 -4.21 2.96
N PRO A 49 -2.97 -4.75 2.04
CA PRO A 49 -3.10 -6.18 1.88
C PRO A 49 -1.72 -6.79 1.52
N PRO A 50 -1.37 -7.96 2.06
CA PRO A 50 -0.17 -8.66 1.68
C PRO A 50 -0.28 -9.00 0.20
N THR A 51 0.82 -8.82 -0.50
CA THR A 51 1.01 -9.19 -1.90
C THR A 51 1.00 -10.72 -2.02
N TYR A 52 -0.20 -11.32 -2.08
CA TYR A 52 -0.34 -12.75 -2.31
C TYR A 52 0.03 -13.07 -3.77
N MET A 53 1.08 -13.85 -3.98
CA MET A 53 1.51 -14.35 -5.30
C MET A 53 0.70 -15.58 -5.77
N GLY A 54 -0.60 -15.63 -5.47
CA GLY A 54 -1.51 -16.70 -5.87
C GLY A 54 -2.71 -16.10 -6.59
N GLY A 55 -2.84 -16.36 -7.88
CA GLY A 55 -3.66 -15.56 -8.79
C GLY A 55 -5.17 -15.77 -8.71
N VAL A 56 -5.90 -14.65 -8.89
CA VAL A 56 -7.15 -14.56 -9.66
C VAL A 56 -7.24 -13.16 -10.30
N PRO A 57 -7.55 -13.03 -11.61
CA PRO A 57 -7.72 -11.74 -12.25
C PRO A 57 -9.16 -11.23 -11.99
N GLY A 58 -9.33 -10.44 -10.94
CA GLY A 58 -10.52 -9.61 -10.74
C GLY A 58 -10.24 -8.19 -11.26
N SER A 59 -10.85 -7.81 -12.37
CA SER A 59 -10.73 -6.48 -13.00
C SER A 59 -10.99 -5.34 -12.02
N GLY A 60 -9.90 -4.73 -11.55
CA GLY A 60 -9.81 -3.37 -11.06
C GLY A 60 -8.47 -2.84 -11.54
N SER A 61 -8.49 -2.05 -12.61
CA SER A 61 -7.34 -1.56 -13.35
C SER A 61 -6.23 -0.99 -12.47
N GLY A 62 -5.01 -1.51 -12.63
CA GLY A 62 -3.79 -0.86 -12.15
C GLY A 62 -2.66 -1.81 -11.77
N THR A 63 -2.10 -2.56 -12.73
CA THR A 63 -0.68 -2.94 -12.62
C THR A 63 0.18 -1.69 -12.84
N PRO A 64 1.28 -1.54 -12.09
CA PRO A 64 2.54 -2.11 -12.58
C PRO A 64 3.02 -3.18 -11.57
N SER A 65 3.27 -4.40 -12.01
CA SER A 65 4.62 -4.83 -12.40
C SER A 65 5.73 -4.29 -11.47
N SER A 66 6.20 -5.18 -10.60
CA SER A 66 7.61 -5.57 -10.49
C SER A 66 8.24 -5.39 -9.10
N ASN A 67 8.84 -6.48 -8.64
CA ASN A 67 10.03 -6.52 -7.79
C ASN A 67 9.94 -6.09 -6.31
N LEU A 68 9.59 -7.05 -5.45
CA LEU A 68 9.94 -7.04 -4.02
C LEU A 68 11.42 -7.32 -3.75
N THR A 69 12.31 -6.77 -4.58
CA THR A 69 13.74 -6.65 -4.26
C THR A 69 14.10 -5.17 -4.25
N GLY A 70 14.04 -4.53 -3.06
CA GLY A 70 14.74 -3.28 -2.78
C GLY A 70 14.70 -2.22 -3.89
N GLN A 71 13.54 -1.99 -4.50
CA GLN A 71 13.45 -1.02 -5.59
C GLN A 71 13.42 0.37 -4.96
N LEU A 72 14.59 1.00 -4.96
CA LEU A 72 14.77 2.34 -4.44
C LEU A 72 13.80 3.29 -5.14
N VAL A 73 13.04 4.05 -4.34
CA VAL A 73 12.06 5.01 -4.84
C VAL A 73 12.79 6.24 -5.36
N ASN A 74 12.61 6.59 -6.63
CA ASN A 74 13.21 7.80 -7.17
C ASN A 74 12.46 9.04 -6.66
N ILE A 75 13.09 9.84 -5.80
CA ILE A 75 12.48 11.03 -5.18
C ILE A 75 12.22 12.18 -6.16
N ASN A 76 12.83 12.17 -7.35
CA ASN A 76 12.62 13.17 -8.39
C ASN A 76 11.43 12.86 -9.29
N THR A 77 11.05 11.59 -9.42
CA THR A 77 9.97 11.16 -10.33
C THR A 77 8.75 10.58 -9.62
N ALA A 78 8.91 10.01 -8.42
CA ALA A 78 7.80 9.40 -7.66
C ALA A 78 6.70 10.41 -7.31
N SER A 79 5.44 9.99 -7.33
CA SER A 79 4.31 10.82 -6.90
C SER A 79 4.25 10.95 -5.39
N ALA A 80 3.47 11.90 -4.86
CA ALA A 80 3.26 12.01 -3.42
C ALA A 80 2.65 10.71 -2.85
N ASP A 81 1.74 10.06 -3.57
CA ASP A 81 1.15 8.80 -3.12
C ASP A 81 2.18 7.64 -3.15
N ASP A 82 3.01 7.54 -4.20
CA ASP A 82 4.13 6.59 -4.27
C ASP A 82 5.11 6.76 -3.10
N LEU A 83 5.50 8.00 -2.79
CA LEU A 83 6.39 8.29 -1.66
C LEU A 83 5.73 7.88 -0.34
N ARG A 84 4.43 8.17 -0.17
CA ARG A 84 3.69 7.84 1.05
C ARG A 84 3.59 6.33 1.26
N GLN A 85 3.29 5.58 0.20
CA GLN A 85 3.15 4.12 0.25
C GLN A 85 4.50 3.41 0.40
N ASN A 86 5.49 3.77 -0.42
CA ASN A 86 6.77 3.05 -0.46
C ASN A 86 7.75 3.47 0.65
N LEU A 87 7.69 4.72 1.12
CA LEU A 87 8.58 5.22 2.18
C LEU A 87 7.91 5.26 3.56
N HIS A 88 6.63 4.85 3.66
CA HIS A 88 5.83 4.89 4.88
C HIS A 88 5.86 6.26 5.59
N VAL A 89 5.90 7.34 4.82
CA VAL A 89 5.86 8.72 5.34
C VAL A 89 4.44 9.25 5.38
N SER A 90 4.19 10.32 6.16
CA SER A 90 2.88 10.96 6.22
C SER A 90 2.52 11.68 4.90
N SER A 91 1.22 11.89 4.65
CA SER A 91 0.74 12.60 3.45
C SER A 91 1.34 13.99 3.31
N THR A 92 1.47 14.72 4.43
CA THR A 92 2.13 16.02 4.48
C THR A 92 3.59 15.93 4.04
N THR A 93 4.36 14.98 4.60
CA THR A 93 5.77 14.80 4.27
C THR A 93 5.98 14.44 2.81
N ALA A 94 5.16 13.54 2.26
CA ALA A 94 5.22 13.19 0.85
C ALA A 94 4.92 14.38 -0.07
N GLN A 95 3.91 15.20 0.28
CA GLN A 95 3.61 16.42 -0.45
C GLN A 95 4.74 17.44 -0.38
N GLU A 96 5.35 17.62 0.79
CA GLU A 96 6.49 18.54 0.98
C GLU A 96 7.69 18.15 0.11
N ILE A 97 8.00 16.86 0.00
CA ILE A 97 9.07 16.36 -0.89
C ILE A 97 8.79 16.73 -2.35
N VAL A 98 7.56 16.51 -2.82
CA VAL A 98 7.16 16.86 -4.19
C VAL A 98 7.17 18.38 -4.40
N ASN A 99 6.66 19.13 -3.44
CA ASN A 99 6.59 20.58 -3.53
C ASN A 99 7.99 21.21 -3.57
N TYR A 100 8.92 20.69 -2.76
CA TYR A 100 10.29 21.15 -2.73
C TYR A 100 10.99 20.97 -4.08
N ARG A 101 10.85 19.81 -4.73
CA ARG A 101 11.46 19.60 -6.06
C ARG A 101 10.84 20.45 -7.16
N LEU A 102 9.57 20.82 -7.03
CA LEU A 102 8.91 21.72 -7.98
C LEU A 102 9.39 23.17 -7.83
N GLN A 103 9.69 23.61 -6.60
CA GLN A 103 10.11 24.98 -6.32
C GLN A 103 11.63 25.19 -6.42
N ASN A 104 12.42 24.22 -5.97
CA ASN A 104 13.88 24.32 -5.84
C ASN A 104 14.62 23.56 -6.95
N GLY A 105 13.90 22.83 -7.79
CA GLY A 105 14.46 21.89 -8.76
C GLY A 105 14.69 20.49 -8.18
N PRO A 106 15.07 19.52 -9.03
CA PRO A 106 15.27 18.14 -8.62
C PRO A 106 16.35 17.99 -7.55
N TYR A 107 16.16 17.03 -6.67
CA TYR A 107 17.16 16.63 -5.68
C TYR A 107 18.42 16.13 -6.39
N SER A 108 19.57 16.67 -6.02
CA SER A 108 20.88 16.22 -6.54
C SER A 108 21.57 15.21 -5.63
N SER A 109 21.12 15.08 -4.38
CA SER A 109 21.69 14.17 -3.37
C SER A 109 20.62 13.78 -2.35
N ILE A 110 20.72 12.59 -1.76
CA ILE A 110 19.74 12.07 -0.78
C ILE A 110 19.72 12.98 0.47
N ASP A 111 20.86 13.54 0.85
CA ASP A 111 21.01 14.47 1.98
C ASP A 111 20.13 15.72 1.88
N GLN A 112 19.73 16.13 0.67
CA GLN A 112 18.83 17.26 0.50
C GLN A 112 17.43 17.01 1.08
N LEU A 113 17.04 15.74 1.30
CA LEU A 113 15.82 15.41 2.03
C LEU A 113 15.82 15.98 3.45
N LEU A 114 16.99 16.20 4.09
CA LEU A 114 17.06 16.85 5.41
C LEU A 114 16.54 18.29 5.42
N LYS A 115 16.36 18.92 4.26
CA LYS A 115 15.75 20.26 4.13
C LYS A 115 14.23 20.25 4.19
N VAL A 116 13.60 19.09 3.97
CA VAL A 116 12.13 18.91 3.97
C VAL A 116 11.63 17.94 5.04
N VAL A 117 12.45 16.96 5.44
CA VAL A 117 12.06 15.96 6.42
C VAL A 117 12.95 16.01 7.66
N SER A 118 12.41 15.63 8.80
CA SER A 118 13.16 15.55 10.06
C SER A 118 14.24 14.45 10.00
N LYS A 119 15.30 14.59 10.81
CA LYS A 119 16.42 13.64 10.88
C LYS A 119 15.98 12.18 11.06
N SER A 120 14.96 11.92 11.89
CA SER A 120 14.42 10.57 12.11
C SER A 120 13.75 9.97 10.88
N ILE A 121 13.00 10.79 10.12
CA ILE A 121 12.36 10.34 8.87
C ILE A 121 13.43 10.07 7.83
N TYR A 122 14.39 10.97 7.69
CA TYR A 122 15.53 10.80 6.80
C TYR A 122 16.26 9.47 7.06
N ASP A 123 16.57 9.14 8.32
CA ASP A 123 17.30 7.91 8.64
C ASP A 123 16.52 6.65 8.26
N HIS A 124 15.20 6.69 8.43
CA HIS A 124 14.30 5.61 8.05
C HIS A 124 14.22 5.42 6.51
N ILE A 125 14.21 6.52 5.74
CA ILE A 125 13.95 6.44 4.29
C ILE A 125 15.20 6.49 3.42
N LYS A 126 16.37 6.93 3.93
CA LYS A 126 17.60 7.13 3.13
C LYS A 126 18.09 5.87 2.40
N GLY A 127 17.79 4.68 2.94
CA GLY A 127 18.13 3.39 2.33
C GLY A 127 17.08 2.86 1.34
N LEU A 128 15.95 3.56 1.22
CA LEU A 128 14.79 3.19 0.39
C LEU A 128 14.61 4.14 -0.80
N VAL A 129 15.47 5.14 -0.95
CA VAL A 129 15.36 6.20 -1.97
C VAL A 129 16.56 6.22 -2.92
N THR A 130 16.31 6.59 -4.17
CA THR A 130 17.34 6.84 -5.19
C THR A 130 17.11 8.17 -5.89
N ILE A 131 18.11 8.58 -6.65
CA ILE A 131 18.11 9.77 -7.48
C ILE A 131 18.53 9.30 -8.87
N SER A 132 17.68 9.53 -9.87
CA SER A 132 18.00 9.33 -11.29
C SER A 132 17.44 10.47 -12.11
#